data_AF-A0A7C4WJT5-F1
#
_entry.id   AF-A0A7C4WJT5-F1
#
_cell.length_a   1.000
_cell.length_b   1.000
_cell.length_c   1.000
_cell.angle_alpha   90.00
_cell.angle_beta   90.00
_cell.angle_gamma   90.00
#
_symmetry.space_group_name_H-M   'P 1'
#
loop_
_entity.id
_entity.type
_entity.pdbx_description
1 polymer ?
#
loop_
_entity_poly.entity_id
_entity_poly.type
_entity_poly.pdbx_seq_one_letter_code
_entity_poly.pdbx_strand_id
1 'polypeptide(L)'
;MDVAKFITWRRNIPLFQVPTITSTNAAFTHKCAVRIKGVVRYIGWAVPEVVYVDYDLVKSAPPYLNYAGVGDVFCIHTALYDWKLATERGKEKLWPWGEELAAEARKVLQNVGEKTHEIHKVSDVGIKTLMEAHRWTGASYHNSG
;
A
#
# COMPACT_ATOMS: atom_id res chain seq x y z
N MET A 1 -8.82 -4.43 -7.90
CA MET A 1 -8.16 -5.31 -6.91
C MET A 1 -9.11 -5.74 -5.79
N ASP A 2 -9.82 -4.82 -5.13
CA ASP A 2 -10.67 -5.17 -3.97
C ASP A 2 -11.80 -6.16 -4.25
N VAL A 3 -12.44 -6.09 -5.41
CA VAL A 3 -13.49 -7.06 -5.80
C VAL A 3 -12.93 -8.48 -5.90
N ALA A 4 -11.74 -8.65 -6.49
CA ALA A 4 -11.09 -9.95 -6.57
C ALA A 4 -10.75 -10.49 -5.18
N LYS A 5 -10.20 -9.65 -4.29
CA LYS A 5 -9.97 -9.99 -2.88
C LYS A 5 -11.26 -10.43 -2.18
N PHE A 6 -12.36 -9.71 -2.39
CA PHE A 6 -13.66 -10.08 -1.82
C PHE A 6 -14.12 -11.46 -2.30
N ILE A 7 -14.05 -11.74 -3.60
CA ILE A 7 -14.43 -13.05 -4.16
C ILE A 7 -13.54 -14.16 -3.59
N THR A 8 -12.22 -13.97 -3.57
CA THR A 8 -11.27 -14.92 -2.96
C THR A 8 -11.63 -15.20 -1.51
N TRP A 9 -11.83 -14.16 -0.70
CA TRP A 9 -12.21 -14.32 0.70
C TRP A 9 -13.53 -15.08 0.88
N ARG A 10 -14.51 -14.87 0.00
CA ARG A 10 -15.82 -15.55 0.07
C ARG A 10 -15.83 -16.97 -0.49
N ARG A 11 -14.89 -17.32 -1.37
CA ARG A 11 -14.88 -18.59 -2.11
C ARG A 11 -13.70 -19.49 -1.78
N ASN A 12 -12.73 -19.01 -1.00
CA ASN A 12 -11.51 -19.72 -0.65
C ASN A 12 -10.77 -20.28 -1.89
N ILE A 13 -10.55 -19.39 -2.87
CA ILE A 13 -9.83 -19.70 -4.12
C ILE A 13 -8.53 -18.88 -4.19
N PRO A 14 -7.48 -19.37 -4.87
CA PRO A 14 -6.23 -18.63 -5.03
C PRO A 14 -6.45 -17.23 -5.64
N LEU A 15 -5.63 -16.26 -5.22
CA LEU A 15 -5.68 -14.89 -5.71
C LEU A 15 -4.38 -14.56 -6.44
N PHE A 16 -4.49 -14.14 -7.69
CA PHE A 16 -3.40 -13.53 -8.45
C PHE A 16 -3.80 -12.12 -8.83
N GLN A 17 -2.88 -11.17 -8.69
CA GLN A 17 -3.17 -9.76 -8.96
C GLN A 17 -2.28 -9.20 -10.04
N VAL A 18 -2.90 -8.43 -10.94
CA VAL A 18 -2.23 -7.72 -12.03
C VAL A 18 -2.68 -6.27 -11.95
N PRO A 19 -2.09 -5.44 -11.06
CA PRO A 19 -2.41 -4.02 -11.01
C PRO A 19 -2.08 -3.35 -12.34
N THR A 20 -3.04 -2.56 -12.85
CA THR A 20 -2.90 -1.81 -14.10
C THR A 20 -2.57 -0.33 -13.87
N ILE A 21 -2.55 0.10 -12.60
CA ILE A 21 -2.16 1.43 -12.11
C ILE A 21 -1.49 1.31 -10.74
N THR A 22 -0.74 2.33 -10.34
CA THR A 22 -0.02 2.37 -9.05
C THR A 22 -0.66 3.29 -8.00
N SER A 23 -1.98 3.50 -8.06
CA SER A 23 -2.68 4.54 -7.28
C SER A 23 -2.72 4.32 -5.77
N THR A 24 -2.56 3.09 -5.30
CA THR A 24 -2.62 2.69 -3.88
C THR A 24 -1.88 1.35 -3.68
N ASN A 25 -1.59 0.99 -2.43
CA ASN A 25 -1.07 -0.30 -2.01
C ASN A 25 -2.11 -1.45 -2.01
N ALA A 26 -3.30 -1.24 -2.58
CA ALA A 26 -4.40 -2.23 -2.57
C ALA A 26 -4.01 -3.60 -3.15
N ALA A 27 -3.00 -3.65 -4.02
CA ALA A 27 -2.49 -4.89 -4.59
C ALA A 27 -1.70 -5.78 -3.59
N PHE A 28 -1.28 -5.20 -2.45
CA PHE A 28 -0.44 -5.88 -1.47
C PHE A 28 -1.12 -5.99 -0.09
N THR A 29 -2.25 -5.30 0.10
CA THR A 29 -3.04 -5.37 1.33
C THR A 29 -3.97 -6.57 1.36
N HIS A 30 -4.13 -7.16 2.55
CA HIS A 30 -5.00 -8.32 2.80
C HIS A 30 -6.50 -8.02 2.76
N LYS A 31 -6.89 -6.82 3.22
CA LYS A 31 -8.29 -6.43 3.33
C LYS A 31 -8.77 -5.85 2.00
N CYS A 32 -10.05 -6.04 1.70
CA CYS A 32 -10.71 -5.36 0.59
C CYS A 32 -11.49 -4.14 1.07
N ALA A 33 -11.39 -3.02 0.35
CA ALA A 33 -12.20 -1.84 0.60
C ALA A 33 -13.56 -1.98 -0.11
N VAL A 34 -14.65 -2.00 0.65
CA VAL A 34 -16.02 -2.05 0.12
C VAL A 34 -16.85 -0.90 0.69
N ARG A 35 -17.90 -0.47 -0.02
CA ARG A 35 -18.85 0.53 0.49
C ARG A 35 -20.09 -0.15 1.05
N ILE A 36 -20.36 0.08 2.34
CA ILE A 36 -21.59 -0.37 3.01
C ILE A 36 -22.35 0.89 3.42
N LYS A 37 -23.54 1.09 2.84
CA LYS A 37 -24.36 2.31 3.07
C LYS A 37 -23.56 3.61 2.82
N GLY A 38 -22.79 3.64 1.72
CA GLY A 38 -21.97 4.79 1.32
C GLY A 38 -20.61 4.93 2.02
N VAL A 39 -20.39 4.23 3.14
CA VAL A 39 -19.17 4.32 3.95
C VAL A 39 -18.17 3.23 3.56
N VAL A 40 -16.91 3.60 3.36
CA VAL A 40 -15.84 2.63 3.11
C VAL A 40 -15.59 1.80 4.37
N ARG A 41 -15.56 0.47 4.20
CA ARG A 41 -15.25 -0.52 5.22
C ARG A 41 -14.17 -1.44 4.67
N TYR A 42 -13.12 -1.67 5.44
CA TYR A 42 -12.09 -2.66 5.11
C TYR A 42 -12.47 -4.00 5.73
N ILE A 43 -12.82 -4.98 4.90
CA ILE A 43 -13.29 -6.30 5.33
C ILE A 43 -12.52 -7.42 4.65
N GLY A 44 -12.72 -8.64 5.14
CA GLY A 44 -12.16 -9.85 4.57
C GLY A 44 -10.65 -9.99 4.76
N TRP A 45 -10.13 -11.13 4.33
CA TRP A 45 -8.72 -11.45 4.35
C TRP A 45 -8.39 -12.30 3.13
N ALA A 46 -7.59 -11.75 2.21
CA ALA A 46 -7.16 -12.42 0.99
C ALA A 46 -5.70 -12.03 0.71
N VAL A 47 -4.80 -12.99 0.82
CA VAL A 47 -3.38 -12.84 0.49
C VAL A 47 -3.22 -13.23 -0.99
N PRO A 48 -2.67 -12.37 -1.85
CA PRO A 48 -2.34 -12.77 -3.22
C PRO A 48 -1.15 -13.76 -3.20
N GLU A 49 -1.24 -14.82 -4.00
CA GLU A 49 -0.13 -15.74 -4.27
C GLU A 49 1.02 -15.00 -4.96
N VAL A 50 0.67 -14.18 -5.96
CA VAL A 50 1.61 -13.37 -6.74
C VAL A 50 0.95 -12.06 -7.17
N VAL A 51 1.75 -11.00 -7.20
CA VAL A 51 1.41 -9.71 -7.83
C VAL A 51 2.31 -9.49 -9.05
N TYR A 52 1.72 -9.47 -10.24
CA TYR A 52 2.42 -9.22 -11.50
C TYR A 52 2.30 -7.75 -11.88
N VAL A 53 3.44 -7.07 -12.05
CA VAL A 53 3.46 -5.66 -12.44
C VAL A 53 4.00 -5.55 -13.86
N ASP A 54 3.12 -5.28 -14.81
CA ASP A 54 3.48 -4.98 -16.19
C ASP A 54 3.69 -3.47 -16.32
N TYR A 55 4.92 -3.06 -16.63
CA TYR A 55 5.29 -1.64 -16.64
C TYR A 55 4.69 -0.92 -17.83
N ASP A 56 4.56 -1.59 -18.98
CA ASP A 56 4.00 -0.97 -20.17
C ASP A 56 2.49 -0.80 -20.05
N LEU A 57 1.82 -1.77 -19.39
CA LEU A 57 0.42 -1.63 -19.02
C LEU A 57 0.21 -0.46 -18.05
N VAL A 58 1.05 -0.33 -17.02
CA VAL A 58 0.98 0.80 -16.07
C VAL A 58 1.21 2.14 -16.78
N LYS A 59 2.20 2.23 -17.68
CA LYS A 59 2.47 3.45 -18.49
C LYS A 59 1.30 3.83 -19.40
N SER A 60 0.51 2.86 -19.85
CA SER A 60 -0.64 3.11 -20.75
C SER A 60 -1.82 3.79 -20.05
N ALA A 61 -1.87 3.74 -18.71
CA ALA A 61 -2.92 4.40 -17.94
C ALA A 61 -2.72 5.93 -17.87
N PRO A 62 -3.79 6.70 -17.61
CA PRO A 62 -3.66 8.13 -17.34
C PRO A 62 -2.59 8.40 -16.25
N PRO A 63 -1.52 9.16 -16.54
CA PRO A 63 -0.35 9.26 -15.65
C PRO A 63 -0.68 9.68 -14.21
N TYR A 64 -1.72 10.50 -14.04
CA TYR A 64 -2.14 10.97 -12.73
C TYR A 64 -2.64 9.88 -11.79
N LEU A 65 -3.14 8.76 -12.33
CA LEU A 65 -3.51 7.61 -11.51
C LEU A 65 -2.28 6.90 -10.94
N ASN A 66 -1.14 7.00 -11.62
CA ASN A 66 0.09 6.35 -11.18
C ASN A 66 0.82 7.18 -10.11
N TYR A 67 1.06 8.46 -10.38
CA TYR A 67 1.71 9.31 -9.38
C TYR A 67 0.80 9.66 -8.19
N ALA A 68 -0.52 9.44 -8.26
CA ALA A 68 -1.41 9.50 -7.10
C ALA A 68 -0.98 8.53 -5.98
N GLY A 69 -0.32 7.42 -6.32
CA GLY A 69 0.23 6.46 -5.35
C GLY A 69 1.26 7.06 -4.39
N VAL A 70 1.88 8.19 -4.74
CA VAL A 70 2.77 8.93 -3.83
C VAL A 70 2.02 9.34 -2.57
N GLY A 71 0.75 9.76 -2.68
CA GLY A 71 -0.05 10.17 -1.53
C GLY A 71 -0.28 9.04 -0.53
N ASP A 72 -0.48 7.83 -1.05
CA ASP A 72 -0.66 6.63 -0.22
C ASP A 72 0.65 6.24 0.51
N VAL A 73 1.82 6.44 -0.11
CA VAL A 73 3.10 6.25 0.60
C VAL A 73 3.38 7.40 1.58
N PHE A 74 3.05 8.64 1.21
CA PHE A 74 3.37 9.81 2.02
C PHE A 74 2.54 9.90 3.30
N CYS A 75 1.43 9.17 3.40
CA CYS A 75 0.69 9.02 4.65
C CYS A 75 1.54 8.40 5.79
N ILE A 76 2.65 7.72 5.47
CA ILE A 76 3.66 7.28 6.45
C ILE A 76 4.08 8.44 7.37
N HIS A 77 4.24 9.65 6.82
CA HIS A 77 4.69 10.81 7.59
C HIS A 77 3.77 11.10 8.78
N THR A 78 2.45 11.16 8.53
CA THR A 78 1.45 11.38 9.57
C THR A 78 1.24 10.13 10.41
N ALA A 79 1.26 8.93 9.80
CA ALA A 79 1.06 7.68 10.51
C ALA A 79 2.14 7.42 11.59
N LEU A 80 3.41 7.76 11.32
CA LEU A 80 4.49 7.65 12.31
C LEU A 80 4.25 8.57 13.51
N TYR A 81 3.77 9.79 13.27
CA TYR A 81 3.47 10.72 14.35
C TYR A 81 2.29 10.22 15.21
N ASP A 82 1.19 9.82 14.57
CA ASP A 82 0.02 9.28 15.25
C ASP A 82 0.35 8.02 16.05
N TRP A 83 1.16 7.12 15.48
CA TRP A 83 1.58 5.89 16.14
C TRP A 83 2.45 6.14 17.38
N LYS A 84 3.44 7.03 17.26
CA LYS A 84 4.28 7.44 18.40
C LYS A 84 3.43 8.07 19.51
N LEU A 85 2.57 9.02 19.14
CA LEU A 85 1.69 9.72 20.07
C LEU A 85 0.71 8.75 20.76
N ALA A 86 0.15 7.79 20.02
CA ALA A 86 -0.74 6.77 20.58
C ALA A 86 -0.02 5.87 21.57
N THR A 87 1.24 5.51 21.30
CA THR A 87 2.08 4.72 22.23
C THR A 87 2.37 5.52 23.50
N GLU A 88 2.86 6.76 23.37
CA GLU A 88 3.17 7.63 24.52
C GLU A 88 1.96 7.90 25.41
N ARG A 89 0.75 7.90 24.84
CA ARG A 89 -0.53 8.07 25.56
C ARG A 89 -1.14 6.75 26.05
N GLY A 90 -0.48 5.61 25.88
CA GLY A 90 -0.99 4.29 26.25
C GLY A 90 -2.29 3.89 25.52
N LYS A 91 -2.53 4.46 24.33
CA LYS A 91 -3.67 4.16 23.47
C LYS A 91 -3.38 3.02 22.49
N GLU A 92 -2.12 2.87 22.10
CA GLU A 92 -1.65 1.72 21.34
C GLU A 92 -1.25 0.59 22.30
N LYS A 93 -1.82 -0.60 22.12
CA LYS A 93 -1.68 -1.75 23.02
C LYS A 93 -1.16 -3.00 22.32
N LEU A 94 -1.41 -3.11 21.02
CA LEU A 94 -1.09 -4.29 20.22
C LEU A 94 0.30 -4.13 19.59
N TRP A 95 0.60 -2.92 19.09
CA TRP A 95 1.86 -2.61 18.40
C TRP A 95 2.49 -1.35 18.98
N PRO A 96 3.11 -1.37 20.17
CA PRO A 96 3.77 -0.18 20.71
C PRO A 96 4.90 0.31 19.79
N TRP A 97 5.24 1.59 19.88
CA TRP A 97 6.30 2.24 19.11
C TRP A 97 7.57 1.38 19.03
N GLY A 98 8.00 1.10 17.80
CA GLY A 98 9.25 0.42 17.49
C GLY A 98 10.13 1.32 16.62
N GLU A 99 11.28 1.73 17.13
CA GLU A 99 12.17 2.65 16.41
C GLU A 99 12.73 2.02 15.13
N GLU A 100 12.99 0.72 15.12
CA GLU A 100 13.47 0.00 13.94
C GLU A 100 12.45 0.05 12.80
N LEU A 101 11.19 -0.32 13.08
CA LEU A 101 10.11 -0.26 12.08
C LEU A 101 9.83 1.18 11.63
N ALA A 102 9.91 2.14 12.56
CA ALA A 102 9.79 3.55 12.21
C ALA A 102 10.92 4.03 11.29
N ALA A 103 12.16 3.58 11.52
CA ALA A 103 13.29 3.88 10.65
C ALA A 103 13.13 3.24 9.26
N GLU A 104 12.61 2.02 9.17
CA GLU A 104 12.27 1.38 7.89
C GLU A 104 11.20 2.17 7.13
N ALA A 105 10.12 2.57 7.80
CA ALA A 105 9.06 3.39 7.22
C ALA A 105 9.61 4.71 6.66
N ARG A 106 10.51 5.38 7.40
CA ARG A 106 11.17 6.61 6.94
C ARG A 106 12.05 6.37 5.71
N LYS A 107 12.74 5.24 5.61
CA LYS A 107 13.53 4.88 4.41
C LYS A 107 12.64 4.71 3.19
N VAL A 108 11.47 4.07 3.34
CA VAL A 108 10.50 3.93 2.24
C VAL A 108 10.01 5.31 1.77
N LEU A 109 9.61 6.17 2.72
CA LEU A 109 9.19 7.54 2.43
C LEU A 109 10.28 8.35 1.71
N GLN A 110 11.52 8.32 2.23
CA GLN A 110 12.66 9.01 1.65
C GLN A 110 12.94 8.51 0.23
N ASN A 111 12.93 7.19 0.02
CA ASN A 111 13.17 6.60 -1.29
C ASN A 111 12.14 7.10 -2.32
N VAL A 112 10.85 7.15 -1.98
CA VAL A 112 9.84 7.72 -2.89
C VAL A 112 10.07 9.21 -3.14
N GLY A 113 10.41 9.99 -2.09
CA GLY A 113 10.70 11.42 -2.19
C GLY A 113 11.84 11.75 -3.15
N GLU A 114 12.93 10.99 -3.09
CA GLU A 114 14.11 11.15 -3.95
C GLU A 114 13.84 10.83 -5.43
N LYS A 115 12.81 10.02 -5.73
CA LYS A 115 12.49 9.55 -7.09
C LYS A 115 11.21 10.18 -7.65
N THR A 116 10.73 11.27 -7.05
CA THR A 116 9.50 11.99 -7.47
C THR A 116 9.48 12.37 -8.95
N HIS A 117 10.61 12.79 -9.52
CA HIS A 117 10.71 13.10 -10.95
C HIS A 117 10.50 11.86 -11.84
N GLU A 118 11.10 10.72 -11.48
CA GLU A 118 10.91 9.45 -12.19
C GLU A 118 9.47 8.94 -12.07
N ILE A 119 8.88 9.11 -10.90
CA ILE A 119 7.48 8.77 -10.63
C ILE A 119 6.53 9.64 -11.46
N HIS A 120 6.78 10.95 -11.52
CA HIS A 120 5.98 11.88 -12.31
C HIS A 120 6.03 11.54 -13.82
N LYS A 121 7.19 11.10 -14.31
CA LYS A 121 7.36 10.60 -15.68
C LYS A 121 6.76 9.23 -15.93
N VAL A 122 6.34 8.52 -14.88
CA VAL A 122 5.90 7.11 -14.95
C VAL A 122 6.97 6.24 -15.63
N SER A 123 8.25 6.50 -15.33
CA SER A 123 9.36 5.70 -15.85
C SER A 123 9.41 4.32 -15.17
N ASP A 124 10.18 3.39 -15.72
CA ASP A 124 10.38 2.07 -15.11
C ASP A 124 10.91 2.19 -13.67
N VAL A 125 11.82 3.14 -13.44
CA VAL A 125 12.35 3.44 -12.11
C VAL A 125 11.25 3.98 -11.19
N GLY A 126 10.41 4.88 -11.69
CA GLY A 126 9.28 5.44 -10.96
C GLY A 126 8.25 4.37 -10.56
N ILE A 127 7.84 3.54 -11.52
CA ILE A 127 6.89 2.44 -11.30
C ILE A 127 7.46 1.46 -10.29
N LYS A 128 8.71 1.02 -10.48
CA LYS A 128 9.38 0.10 -9.56
C LYS A 128 9.42 0.66 -8.14
N THR A 129 9.83 1.92 -8.00
CA THR A 129 9.96 2.59 -6.70
C THR A 129 8.62 2.64 -5.97
N LEU A 130 7.54 3.03 -6.64
CA LEU A 130 6.21 3.04 -6.03
C LEU A 130 5.71 1.64 -5.70
N MET A 131 5.91 0.66 -6.58
CA MET A 131 5.41 -0.71 -6.35
C MET A 131 6.16 -1.43 -5.23
N GLU A 132 7.46 -1.16 -5.05
CA GLU A 132 8.23 -1.65 -3.90
C GLU A 132 7.77 -0.98 -2.59
N ALA A 133 7.50 0.32 -2.61
CA ALA A 133 6.94 1.03 -1.45
C ALA A 133 5.53 0.51 -1.09
N HIS A 134 4.68 0.27 -2.08
CA HIS A 134 3.36 -0.33 -1.90
C HIS A 134 3.43 -1.76 -1.39
N ARG A 135 4.39 -2.56 -1.87
CA ARG A 135 4.64 -3.91 -1.38
C ARG A 135 5.01 -3.92 0.09
N TRP A 136 5.90 -3.01 0.50
CA TRP A 136 6.28 -2.88 1.91
C TRP A 136 5.08 -2.42 2.74
N THR A 137 4.49 -1.25 2.43
CA THR A 137 3.40 -0.64 3.21
C THR A 137 2.15 -1.51 3.29
N GLY A 138 1.76 -2.18 2.19
CA GLY A 138 0.57 -3.02 2.15
C GLY A 138 0.67 -4.27 3.03
N ALA A 139 1.90 -4.77 3.24
CA ALA A 139 2.17 -5.94 4.07
C ALA A 139 2.53 -5.57 5.52
N SER A 140 3.02 -4.35 5.80
CA SER A 140 3.50 -3.94 7.14
C SER A 140 2.50 -4.21 8.25
N TYR A 141 1.21 -3.93 8.04
CA TYR A 141 0.18 -4.20 9.06
C TYR A 141 0.15 -5.67 9.51
N HIS A 142 0.40 -6.61 8.60
CA HIS A 142 0.42 -8.03 8.92
C HIS A 142 1.78 -8.51 9.42
N ASN A 143 2.86 -8.02 8.80
CA ASN A 143 4.21 -8.52 9.06
C ASN A 143 4.82 -7.97 10.36
N SER A 144 4.31 -6.86 10.87
CA SER A 144 4.84 -6.18 12.06
C SER A 144 4.13 -6.57 13.36
N GLY A 145 3.28 -7.62 13.33
CA GLY A 145 2.48 -8.09 14.45
C GLY A 145 2.63 -9.56 14.79
#